data_AF-A0A7Y4R6E9-F1
#
_entry.id   AF-A0A7Y4R6E9-F1
#
_cell.length_a   1.000
_cell.length_b   1.000
_cell.length_c   1.000
_cell.angle_alpha   90.00
_cell.angle_beta   90.00
_cell.angle_gamma   90.00
#
_symmetry.space_group_name_H-M   'P 1'
#
loop_
_entity.id
_entity.type
_entity.pdbx_description
1 polymer ?
#
loop_
_entity_poly.entity_id
_entity_poly.type
_entity_poly.pdbx_seq_one_letter_code
_entity_poly.pdbx_strand_id
1 'polypeptide(L)'
;PYGHHLESLLPLPWVHLWFAPKTLFAACAEIYDDPTFVPRIWDRDPVTGGRRPNKWRATESFEPFLNKLTRRDFESAVSRAGFAIAERRAHGFAGSTPARATRPLTRVPVVGECFVSFYTYRLVRERDG
;
A
#
# COMPACT_ATOMS: atom_id res chain seq x y z
N PRO A 1 1.23 -2.17 -2.78
CA PRO A 1 0.43 -1.41 -1.79
C PRO A 1 1.02 -1.52 -0.38
N TYR A 2 1.42 -0.38 0.19
CA TYR A 2 2.16 -0.26 1.46
C TYR A 2 1.36 -0.64 2.72
N GLY A 3 0.10 -1.05 2.55
CA GLY A 3 -0.70 -1.66 3.61
C GLY A 3 0.08 -2.76 4.34
N HIS A 4 0.95 -3.50 3.66
CA HIS A 4 1.70 -4.63 4.21
C HIS A 4 2.70 -4.26 5.35
N HIS A 5 3.18 -3.02 5.45
CA HIS A 5 4.03 -2.61 6.59
C HIS A 5 3.21 -2.28 7.83
N LEU A 6 2.02 -1.70 7.65
CA LEU A 6 1.07 -1.44 8.72
C LEU A 6 0.22 -2.67 9.05
N GLU A 7 0.11 -3.65 8.15
CA GLU A 7 -0.75 -4.84 8.27
C GLU A 7 -0.49 -5.65 9.54
N SER A 8 0.73 -5.55 10.08
CA SER A 8 1.08 -6.11 11.38
C SER A 8 0.24 -5.59 12.54
N LEU A 9 -0.24 -4.35 12.44
CA LEU A 9 -0.97 -3.61 13.47
C LEU A 9 -2.39 -3.28 13.00
N LEU A 10 -2.54 -2.87 11.74
CA LEU A 10 -3.81 -2.50 11.11
C LEU A 10 -4.09 -3.47 9.96
N PRO A 11 -4.74 -4.63 10.23
CA PRO A 11 -5.04 -5.65 9.22
C PRO A 11 -6.25 -5.25 8.36
N LEU A 12 -6.33 -3.98 7.96
CA LEU A 12 -7.41 -3.43 7.18
C LEU A 12 -6.83 -2.96 5.83
N PRO A 13 -7.36 -3.46 4.71
CA PRO A 13 -6.89 -3.05 3.40
C PRO A 13 -7.16 -1.56 3.18
N TRP A 14 -6.21 -0.89 2.53
CA TRP A 14 -6.35 0.48 2.03
C TRP A 14 -6.61 1.57 3.07
N VAL A 15 -6.43 1.34 4.37
CA VAL A 15 -6.64 2.37 5.42
C VAL A 15 -5.85 3.66 5.18
N HIS A 16 -4.71 3.58 4.49
CA HIS A 16 -3.89 4.72 4.09
C HIS A 16 -4.52 5.60 3.00
N LEU A 17 -5.56 5.15 2.31
CA LEU A 17 -6.34 5.96 1.37
C LEU A 17 -7.43 6.77 2.06
N TRP A 18 -7.91 6.29 3.21
CA TRP A 18 -9.06 6.86 3.91
C TRP A 18 -8.67 7.75 5.09
N PHE A 19 -7.53 7.46 5.72
CA PHE A 19 -7.09 8.13 6.93
C PHE A 19 -5.76 8.85 6.73
N ALA A 20 -5.62 10.00 7.37
CA ALA A 20 -4.37 10.73 7.41
C ALA A 20 -3.28 9.91 8.11
N PRO A 21 -1.99 10.05 7.73
CA PRO A 21 -0.87 9.36 8.37
C PRO A 21 -0.87 9.46 9.89
N LYS A 22 -1.12 10.65 10.44
CA LYS A 22 -1.20 10.88 11.89
C LYS A 22 -2.23 9.98 12.59
N THR A 23 -3.40 9.79 11.99
CA THR A 23 -4.45 8.90 12.52
C THR A 23 -3.98 7.45 12.54
N LEU A 24 -3.31 7.02 11.47
CA LEU A 24 -2.78 5.66 11.36
C LEU A 24 -1.67 5.42 12.37
N PHE A 25 -0.74 6.36 12.53
CA PHE A 25 0.34 6.25 13.51
C PHE A 25 -0.17 6.26 14.95
N ALA A 26 -1.19 7.07 15.26
CA ALA A 26 -1.84 7.03 16.56
C ALA A 26 -2.46 5.65 16.83
N ALA A 27 -3.22 5.09 15.88
CA ALA A 27 -3.80 3.76 16.02
C ALA A 27 -2.72 2.67 16.15
N CYS A 28 -1.65 2.74 15.38
CA CYS A 28 -0.50 1.84 15.51
C CYS A 28 0.19 1.96 16.86
N ALA A 29 0.31 3.17 17.41
CA ALA A 29 0.89 3.38 18.73
C ALA A 29 0.05 2.71 19.82
N GLU A 30 -1.27 2.87 19.79
CA GLU A 30 -2.19 2.24 20.75
C GLU A 30 -2.15 0.71 20.64
N ILE A 31 -2.25 0.15 19.43
CA ILE A 31 -2.19 -1.31 19.23
C ILE A 31 -0.83 -1.86 19.64
N TYR A 32 0.25 -1.14 19.33
CA TYR A 32 1.58 -1.57 19.75
C TYR A 32 1.66 -1.68 21.27
N ASP A 33 1.08 -0.74 22.01
CA ASP A 33 1.07 -0.71 23.49
C ASP A 33 0.07 -1.67 24.14
N ASP A 34 -0.88 -2.21 23.38
CA ASP A 34 -1.84 -3.21 23.86
C ASP A 34 -1.12 -4.47 24.40
N PRO A 35 -1.44 -4.96 25.61
CA PRO A 35 -0.79 -6.12 26.20
C PRO A 35 -1.09 -7.43 25.46
N THR A 36 -2.15 -7.48 24.65
CA THR A 36 -2.52 -8.62 23.82
C THR A 36 -1.79 -8.64 22.47
N PHE A 37 -1.17 -7.52 22.07
CA PHE A 37 -0.42 -7.45 20.84
C PHE A 37 0.87 -8.29 20.94
N VAL A 38 1.06 -9.19 19.98
CA VAL A 38 2.25 -10.04 19.89
C VAL A 38 3.28 -9.36 18.97
N PRO A 39 4.41 -8.84 19.50
CA PRO A 39 5.39 -8.14 18.68
C PRO A 39 6.10 -9.08 17.73
N ARG A 40 6.33 -8.62 16.50
CA ARG A 40 7.12 -9.37 15.50
C ARG A 40 8.60 -9.35 15.87
N ILE A 41 9.39 -10.20 15.22
CA ILE A 41 10.82 -10.38 15.55
C ILE A 41 11.63 -9.07 15.49
N TRP A 42 11.31 -8.17 14.55
CA TRP A 42 11.96 -6.87 14.42
C TRP A 42 11.49 -5.82 15.43
N ASP A 43 10.40 -6.09 16.15
CA ASP A 43 9.92 -5.26 17.25
C ASP A 43 10.52 -5.72 18.60
N ARG A 44 11.37 -6.76 18.59
CA ARG A 44 12.10 -7.24 19.75
C ARG A 44 13.55 -6.77 19.73
N ASP A 45 14.06 -6.44 20.90
CA ASP A 45 15.46 -6.16 21.11
C ASP A 45 16.26 -7.47 20.96
N PRO A 46 17.30 -7.51 20.11
CA PRO A 46 18.00 -8.74 19.79
C PRO A 46 18.88 -9.26 20.94
N VAL A 47 19.19 -8.41 21.93
CA VAL A 47 20.06 -8.74 23.05
C VAL A 47 19.22 -9.23 24.24
N THR A 48 18.18 -8.48 24.58
CA THR A 48 17.33 -8.72 25.75
C THR A 48 16.10 -9.57 25.44
N GLY A 49 15.74 -9.70 24.16
CA GLY A 49 14.49 -10.34 23.72
C GLY A 49 13.22 -9.56 24.06
N GLY A 50 13.36 -8.45 24.80
CA GLY A 50 12.29 -7.58 25.23
C GLY A 50 11.69 -6.80 24.06
N ARG A 51 10.48 -6.26 24.28
CA ARG A 51 9.83 -5.40 23.29
C ARG A 51 10.57 -4.07 23.19
N ARG A 52 10.85 -3.61 21.97
CA ARG A 52 11.47 -2.31 21.70
C ARG A 52 10.54 -1.15 22.09
N PRO A 53 11.07 0.07 22.29
CA PRO A 53 10.24 1.25 22.47
C PRO A 53 9.26 1.47 21.32
N ASN A 54 8.11 2.04 21.62
CA ASN A 54 7.06 2.31 20.65
C ASN A 54 7.47 3.39 19.63
N LYS A 55 8.02 2.95 18.50
CA LYS A 55 8.45 3.82 17.39
C LYS A 55 7.32 4.65 16.77
N TRP A 56 6.07 4.18 16.87
CA TRP A 56 4.92 4.82 16.23
C TRP A 56 4.57 6.16 16.85
N ARG A 57 4.91 6.37 18.13
CA ARG A 57 4.72 7.66 18.82
C ARG A 57 5.56 8.79 18.23
N ALA A 58 6.72 8.46 17.66
CA ALA A 58 7.63 9.41 17.03
C ALA A 58 7.57 9.37 15.49
N THR A 59 6.71 8.53 14.91
CA THR A 59 6.59 8.41 13.46
C THR A 59 5.64 9.49 12.94
N GLU A 60 6.17 10.39 12.12
CA GLU A 60 5.39 11.52 11.56
C GLU A 60 5.14 11.37 10.05
N SER A 61 5.95 10.56 9.37
CA SER A 61 5.90 10.40 7.92
C SER A 61 6.17 8.97 7.49
N PHE A 62 5.58 8.60 6.35
CA PHE A 62 5.90 7.36 5.66
C PHE A 62 7.05 7.52 4.64
N GLU A 63 7.53 8.75 4.42
CA GLU A 63 8.62 9.04 3.49
C GLU A 63 9.97 8.60 4.07
N PRO A 64 10.93 8.15 3.23
CA PRO A 64 10.86 8.00 1.77
C PRO A 64 10.25 6.66 1.30
N PHE A 65 9.70 5.87 2.22
CA PHE A 65 9.43 4.46 1.98
C PHE A 65 8.07 4.19 1.31
N LEU A 66 7.08 5.07 1.49
CA LEU A 66 5.76 4.95 0.89
C LEU A 66 5.69 5.64 -0.46
N ASN A 67 5.68 4.83 -1.52
CA ASN A 67 5.28 5.32 -2.83
C ASN A 67 3.76 5.59 -2.84
N LYS A 68 3.38 6.87 -2.85
CA LYS A 68 1.98 7.34 -2.94
C LYS A 68 1.48 7.50 -4.38
N LEU A 69 2.25 7.07 -5.37
CA LEU A 69 1.89 7.20 -6.77
C LEU A 69 0.63 6.39 -7.07
N THR A 70 -0.48 7.09 -7.32
CA THR A 70 -1.70 6.45 -7.80
C THR A 70 -1.48 5.96 -9.23
N ARG A 71 -2.39 5.12 -9.74
CA ARG A 71 -2.34 4.76 -11.16
C ARG A 71 -2.38 5.99 -12.05
N ARG A 72 -3.25 6.96 -11.72
CA ARG A 72 -3.37 8.20 -12.51
C ARG A 72 -2.09 9.01 -12.49
N ASP A 73 -1.43 9.11 -11.34
CA ASP A 73 -0.17 9.85 -11.22
C ASP A 73 0.94 9.17 -12.04
N PHE A 74 1.00 7.83 -12.02
CA PHE A 74 1.91 7.05 -12.85
C PHE A 74 1.64 7.25 -14.34
N GLU A 75 0.38 7.07 -14.79
CA GLU A 75 0.00 7.24 -16.20
C GLU A 75 0.31 8.68 -16.68
N SER A 76 0.08 9.69 -15.84
CA SER A 76 0.45 11.09 -16.11
C SER A 76 1.96 11.29 -16.20
N ALA A 77 2.76 10.65 -15.35
CA ALA A 77 4.22 10.71 -15.42
C ALA A 77 4.76 10.06 -16.70
N VAL A 78 4.17 8.94 -17.12
CA VAL A 78 4.51 8.25 -18.38
C VAL A 78 4.24 9.14 -19.59
N SER A 79 3.07 9.76 -19.67
CA SER A 79 2.74 10.68 -20.77
C SER A 79 3.65 11.91 -20.80
N ARG A 80 3.94 12.51 -19.63
CA ARG A 80 4.88 13.64 -19.53
C ARG A 80 6.31 13.30 -19.97
N ALA A 81 6.68 12.02 -19.89
CA ALA A 81 7.98 11.53 -20.35
C ALA A 81 8.02 11.18 -21.86
N GLY A 82 6.95 11.45 -22.62
CA GLY A 82 6.88 11.18 -24.07
C GLY A 82 6.57 9.72 -24.42
N PHE A 83 5.89 9.00 -23.53
CA PHE A 83 5.45 7.64 -23.78
C PHE A 83 3.92 7.56 -23.86
N ALA A 84 3.44 6.74 -24.77
CA ALA A 84 2.05 6.32 -24.83
C ALA A 84 1.87 4.94 -24.18
N ILE A 85 0.73 4.73 -23.53
CA ILE A 85 0.35 3.44 -22.93
C ILE A 85 -0.34 2.61 -24.00
N ALA A 86 0.38 1.64 -24.57
CA ALA A 86 -0.16 0.75 -25.60
C ALA A 86 -0.99 -0.39 -25.00
N GLU A 87 -0.69 -0.80 -23.76
CA GLU A 87 -1.48 -1.81 -23.06
C GLU A 87 -1.39 -1.62 -21.54
N ARG A 88 -2.53 -1.84 -20.87
CA ARG A 88 -2.63 -1.89 -19.41
C ARG A 88 -3.38 -3.16 -19.00
N ARG A 89 -2.78 -3.97 -18.13
CA ARG A 89 -3.46 -5.10 -17.48
C ARG A 89 -3.47 -4.93 -15.98
N ALA A 90 -4.65 -5.14 -15.39
CA ALA A 90 -4.85 -5.11 -13.95
C ALA A 90 -4.87 -6.55 -13.42
N HIS A 91 -4.13 -6.80 -12.35
CA HIS A 91 -4.07 -8.12 -11.71
C HIS A 91 -4.70 -8.00 -10.32
N GLY A 92 -5.86 -8.63 -10.13
CA GLY A 92 -6.51 -8.72 -8.81
C GLY A 92 -5.76 -9.65 -7.85
N PHE A 93 -6.23 -9.71 -6.61
CA PHE A 93 -5.70 -10.65 -5.62
C PHE A 93 -5.98 -12.10 -6.05
N ALA A 94 -4.98 -12.99 -5.95
CA ALA A 94 -5.11 -14.40 -6.25
C ALA A 94 -5.15 -15.23 -4.96
N GLY A 95 -5.83 -16.39 -4.98
CA GLY A 95 -5.69 -17.41 -3.91
C GLY A 95 -6.98 -17.87 -3.22
N SER A 96 -8.10 -17.15 -3.34
CA SER A 96 -9.38 -17.57 -2.73
C SER A 96 -10.58 -17.35 -3.66
N THR A 97 -11.66 -18.11 -3.47
CA THR A 97 -12.93 -17.97 -4.21
C THR A 97 -13.51 -16.54 -4.13
N PRO A 98 -13.48 -15.86 -2.96
CA PRO A 98 -13.85 -14.44 -2.84
C PRO A 98 -12.96 -13.50 -3.68
N ALA A 99 -11.66 -13.80 -3.80
CA ALA A 99 -10.75 -12.98 -4.60
C ALA A 99 -11.03 -13.05 -6.11
N ARG A 100 -11.67 -14.12 -6.59
CA ARG A 100 -12.19 -14.17 -7.98
C ARG A 100 -13.44 -13.31 -8.15
N ALA A 101 -14.26 -13.18 -7.12
CA ALA A 101 -15.49 -12.37 -7.14
C ALA A 101 -15.21 -10.86 -7.17
N THR A 102 -14.02 -10.42 -6.77
CA THR A 102 -13.62 -8.99 -6.85
C THR A 102 -13.02 -8.59 -8.20
N ARG A 103 -12.77 -9.53 -9.12
CA ARG A 103 -12.26 -9.23 -10.49
C ARG A 103 -13.11 -8.22 -11.26
N PRO A 104 -14.45 -8.26 -11.25
CA PRO A 104 -15.26 -7.25 -11.92
C PRO A 104 -15.06 -5.85 -11.33
N LEU A 105 -14.83 -5.76 -10.01
CA LEU A 105 -14.63 -4.49 -9.30
C LEU A 105 -13.32 -3.79 -9.72
N THR A 106 -12.31 -4.54 -10.19
CA THR A 106 -11.06 -3.96 -10.74
C THR A 106 -11.28 -3.06 -11.96
N ARG A 107 -12.42 -3.20 -12.65
CA ARG A 107 -12.76 -2.43 -13.85
C ARG A 107 -13.50 -1.14 -13.52
N VAL A 108 -13.98 -0.97 -12.30
CA VAL A 108 -14.74 0.21 -11.89
C VAL A 108 -13.78 1.39 -11.70
N PRO A 109 -14.01 2.54 -12.34
CA PRO A 109 -13.20 3.74 -12.12
C PRO A 109 -13.16 4.13 -10.64
N VAL A 110 -12.02 4.64 -10.15
CA VAL A 110 -11.78 5.09 -8.77
C VAL A 110 -11.64 3.97 -7.74
N VAL A 111 -12.62 3.06 -7.62
CA VAL A 111 -12.56 1.95 -6.64
C VAL A 111 -11.78 0.73 -7.14
N GLY A 112 -11.56 0.61 -8.46
CA GLY A 112 -10.82 -0.51 -9.04
C GLY A 112 -9.37 -0.61 -8.55
N GLU A 113 -8.73 0.52 -8.19
CA GLU A 113 -7.36 0.54 -7.64
C GLU A 113 -7.26 -0.15 -6.28
N CYS A 114 -8.35 -0.19 -5.51
CA CYS A 114 -8.40 -0.92 -4.25
C CYS A 114 -8.38 -2.44 -4.51
N PHE A 115 -9.10 -2.92 -5.52
CA PHE A 115 -9.22 -4.35 -5.82
C PHE A 115 -8.09 -4.92 -6.70
N VAL A 116 -7.08 -4.11 -7.00
CA VAL A 116 -5.92 -4.50 -7.80
C VAL A 116 -4.70 -4.72 -6.92
N SER A 117 -4.06 -5.87 -7.08
CA SER A 117 -2.78 -6.18 -6.46
C SER A 117 -1.64 -5.43 -7.15
N PHE A 118 -1.57 -5.53 -8.49
CA PHE A 118 -0.59 -4.81 -9.31
C PHE A 118 -1.09 -4.58 -10.74
N TYR A 119 -0.46 -3.63 -11.43
CA TYR A 119 -0.67 -3.36 -12.85
C TYR A 119 0.58 -3.74 -13.65
N THR A 120 0.38 -4.19 -14.89
CA THR A 120 1.45 -4.34 -15.88
C THR A 120 1.15 -3.45 -17.08
N TYR A 121 2.15 -2.70 -17.53
CA TYR A 121 2.04 -1.77 -18.65
C TYR A 121 2.96 -2.16 -19.80
N ARG A 122 2.49 -1.94 -21.03
CA ARG A 122 3.33 -1.87 -22.22
C ARG A 122 3.36 -0.43 -22.69
N LEU A 123 4.54 0.18 -22.61
CA LEU A 123 4.78 1.57 -23.00
C LEU A 123 5.43 1.60 -24.38
N VAL A 124 5.04 2.56 -25.21
CA VAL A 124 5.67 2.84 -26.51
C VAL A 124 6.07 4.30 -26.56
N ARG A 125 7.19 4.61 -27.22
CA ARG A 125 7.58 6.01 -27.41
C ARG A 125 6.59 6.67 -28.35
N GLU A 126 6.07 7.83 -27.97
CA GLU A 126 5.31 8.65 -28.88
C GLU A 126 6.31 9.11 -29.96
N ARG A 127 6.10 8.71 -31.21
CA ARG A 127 6.95 9.20 -32.30
C ARG A 127 6.59 10.68 -32.46
N ASP A 128 7.61 11.54 -32.44
CA ASP A 128 7.46 12.95 -32.80
C ASP A 128 6.71 13.01 -34.13
N GLY A 129 5.50 13.57 -34.10
CA GLY A 129 4.68 13.84 -35.28
C GLY A 129 5.22 15.04 -36.03
#